data_AF-A0A1Z4GMI6-F1
#
_entry.id   AF-A0A1Z4GMI6-F1
#
_cell.length_a   1.000
_cell.length_b   1.000
_cell.length_c   1.000
_cell.angle_alpha   90.00
_cell.angle_beta   90.00
_cell.angle_gamma   90.00
#
_symmetry.space_group_name_H-M   'P 1'
#
loop_
_entity.id
_entity.type
_entity.pdbx_description
1 polymer ?
#
loop_
_entity_poly.entity_id
_entity_poly.type
_entity_poly.pdbx_seq_one_letter_code
_entity_poly.pdbx_strand_id
1 'polypeptide(L)'
;MVNKKHPESFVRGAEAFASPAQCLNDVVQAWTEYLIIAEEEKTKRCEIEAWEKVTLAEIKAKRDFLIGYLEHSFDERADNFQSLFQVVDQAISSGNNQQLGLALSAVVELAKSSPFKNLTDLSTVKAALDDPDHVWEF
;
A
#
# COMPACT_ATOMS: atom_id res chain seq x y z
N MET A 1 77.54 -52.54 -33.33
CA MET A 1 77.32 -51.57 -32.22
C MET A 1 77.06 -50.22 -32.88
N VAL A 2 75.94 -49.51 -32.77
CA VAL A 2 74.83 -49.48 -31.81
C VAL A 2 73.52 -49.15 -32.56
N ASN A 3 72.46 -49.73 -32.03
CA ASN A 3 71.03 -49.79 -32.33
C ASN A 3 70.32 -48.55 -32.95
N LYS A 4 69.45 -48.80 -33.95
CA LYS A 4 68.37 -47.90 -34.40
C LYS A 4 67.16 -48.02 -33.44
N LYS A 5 66.55 -46.91 -33.01
CA LYS A 5 65.13 -46.83 -32.61
C LYS A 5 64.55 -45.43 -32.88
N HIS A 6 63.26 -45.42 -33.23
CA HIS A 6 62.45 -44.35 -33.83
C HIS A 6 61.76 -43.46 -32.74
N PRO A 7 60.78 -42.58 -33.03
CA PRO A 7 60.60 -41.22 -32.48
C PRO A 7 59.51 -41.15 -31.37
N GLU A 8 58.97 -39.96 -31.13
CA GLU A 8 57.77 -39.64 -30.31
C GLU A 8 58.08 -39.39 -28.81
N SER A 9 57.83 -38.18 -28.28
CA SER A 9 56.47 -37.73 -28.00
C SER A 9 56.32 -36.20 -28.04
N PHE A 10 55.68 -35.70 -29.10
CA PHE A 10 54.90 -34.47 -29.05
C PHE A 10 53.48 -34.85 -28.61
N VAL A 11 53.22 -34.85 -27.31
CA VAL A 11 51.86 -34.90 -26.75
C VAL A 11 51.72 -33.58 -25.98
N ARG A 12 51.54 -32.46 -26.70
CA ARG A 12 50.23 -31.81 -26.94
C ARG A 12 49.30 -32.02 -25.74
N GLY A 13 49.12 -30.94 -24.97
CA GLY A 13 48.18 -30.87 -23.87
C GLY A 13 46.82 -31.42 -24.30
N ALA A 14 46.37 -32.46 -23.60
CA ALA A 14 45.01 -32.93 -23.68
C ALA A 14 44.15 -32.01 -22.80
N GLU A 15 43.63 -30.93 -23.37
CA GLU A 15 42.34 -30.44 -22.90
C GLU A 15 41.37 -31.60 -23.11
N ALA A 16 40.81 -32.12 -22.02
CA ALA A 16 39.85 -33.20 -22.08
C ALA A 16 38.60 -32.69 -22.82
N PHE A 17 38.52 -32.98 -24.11
CA PHE A 17 37.30 -32.73 -24.88
C PHE A 17 36.17 -33.50 -24.20
N ALA A 18 35.17 -32.77 -23.68
CA ALA A 18 33.95 -33.36 -23.17
C ALA A 18 33.39 -34.30 -24.24
N SER A 19 33.01 -35.53 -23.85
CA SER A 19 32.48 -36.49 -24.82
C SER A 19 31.23 -35.89 -25.49
N PRO A 20 30.93 -36.19 -26.76
CA PRO A 20 29.73 -35.68 -27.42
C PRO A 20 28.43 -35.98 -26.64
N ALA A 21 28.39 -37.08 -25.90
CA ALA A 21 27.29 -37.42 -24.99
C ALA A 21 27.21 -36.50 -23.77
N GLN A 22 28.37 -36.07 -23.22
CA GLN A 22 28.44 -35.10 -22.14
C GLN A 22 27.88 -33.75 -22.59
N CYS A 23 28.32 -33.25 -23.76
CA CYS A 23 27.83 -31.99 -24.30
C CYS A 23 26.31 -32.02 -24.54
N LEU A 24 25.77 -33.14 -25.03
CA LEU A 24 24.32 -33.29 -25.22
C LEU A 24 23.58 -33.26 -23.88
N ASN A 25 24.09 -33.95 -22.86
CA ASN A 25 23.51 -33.93 -21.52
C ASN A 25 23.53 -32.52 -20.92
N ASP A 26 24.65 -31.80 -21.05
CA ASP A 26 24.78 -30.43 -20.53
C ASP A 26 23.75 -29.49 -21.18
N VAL A 27 23.51 -29.63 -22.50
CA VAL A 27 22.50 -28.84 -23.22
C VAL A 27 21.09 -29.19 -22.77
N VAL A 28 20.76 -30.48 -22.63
CA VAL A 28 19.44 -30.92 -22.17
C VAL A 28 19.19 -30.46 -20.73
N GLN A 29 20.21 -30.55 -19.88
CA GLN A 29 20.14 -30.08 -18.50
C GLN A 29 19.90 -28.57 -18.45
N ALA A 30 20.72 -27.77 -19.15
CA ALA A 30 20.57 -26.32 -19.18
C ALA A 30 19.20 -25.88 -19.72
N TRP A 31 18.69 -26.55 -20.74
CA TRP A 31 17.35 -26.29 -21.27
C TRP A 31 16.25 -26.62 -20.26
N THR A 32 16.38 -27.77 -19.57
CA THR A 32 15.41 -28.18 -18.54
C THR A 32 15.40 -27.22 -17.36
N GLU A 33 16.59 -26.82 -16.89
CA GLU A 33 16.76 -25.81 -15.84
C GLU A 33 16.15 -24.46 -16.26
N TYR A 34 16.38 -24.03 -17.50
CA TYR A 34 15.76 -22.82 -18.04
C TYR A 34 14.23 -22.91 -18.00
N LEU A 35 13.64 -24.02 -18.45
CA LEU A 35 12.17 -24.18 -18.45
C LEU A 35 11.58 -24.12 -17.04
N ILE A 36 12.24 -24.77 -16.06
CA ILE A 36 11.82 -24.73 -14.67
C ILE A 36 11.86 -23.29 -14.14
N ILE A 37 13.00 -22.61 -14.30
CA ILE A 37 13.18 -21.23 -13.84
C ILE A 37 12.18 -20.29 -14.53
N ALA A 38 11.94 -20.47 -15.83
CA ALA A 38 11.00 -19.64 -16.58
C ALA A 38 9.57 -19.73 -16.02
N GLU A 39 9.11 -20.94 -15.66
CA GLU A 39 7.78 -21.13 -15.09
C GLU A 39 7.70 -20.63 -13.63
N GLU A 40 8.75 -20.83 -12.83
CA GLU A 40 8.85 -20.26 -11.48
C GLU A 40 8.78 -18.73 -11.50
N GLU A 41 9.56 -18.08 -12.36
CA GLU A 41 9.57 -16.61 -12.48
C GLU A 41 8.27 -16.05 -13.06
N LYS A 42 7.58 -16.82 -13.91
CA LYS A 42 6.23 -16.48 -14.36
C LYS A 42 5.22 -16.53 -13.21
N THR A 43 5.31 -17.54 -12.36
CA THR A 43 4.45 -17.67 -11.17
C THR A 43 4.71 -16.52 -10.20
N LYS A 44 5.97 -16.21 -9.88
CA LYS A 44 6.34 -15.07 -9.03
C LYS A 44 5.82 -13.74 -9.56
N ARG A 45 5.91 -13.50 -10.87
CA ARG A 45 5.34 -12.29 -11.50
C ARG A 45 3.83 -12.21 -11.34
N CYS A 46 3.13 -13.32 -11.55
CA CYS A 46 1.68 -13.40 -11.36
C CYS A 46 1.29 -13.11 -9.89
N GLU A 47 2.04 -13.65 -8.93
CA GLU A 47 1.84 -13.36 -7.50
C GLU A 47 2.05 -11.88 -7.17
N ILE A 48 3.11 -11.26 -7.70
CA ILE A 48 3.37 -9.83 -7.52
C ILE A 48 2.24 -8.99 -8.10
N GLU A 49 1.76 -9.30 -9.31
CA GLU A 49 0.65 -8.59 -9.94
C GLU A 49 -0.67 -8.74 -9.14
N ALA A 50 -0.92 -9.93 -8.59
CA ALA A 50 -2.09 -10.16 -7.75
C ALA A 50 -1.99 -9.37 -6.44
N TRP A 51 -0.82 -9.40 -5.79
CA TRP A 51 -0.55 -8.64 -4.58
C TRP A 51 -0.68 -7.13 -4.81
N GLU A 52 -0.08 -6.61 -5.89
CA GLU A 52 -0.19 -5.20 -6.29
C GLU A 52 -1.66 -4.79 -6.43
N LYS A 53 -2.48 -5.57 -7.13
CA LYS A 53 -3.90 -5.26 -7.34
C LYS A 53 -4.66 -5.17 -6.01
N VAL A 54 -4.44 -6.13 -5.10
CA VAL A 54 -5.08 -6.14 -3.78
C VAL A 54 -4.64 -4.92 -2.96
N THR A 55 -3.33 -4.69 -2.86
CA THR A 55 -2.79 -3.55 -2.10
C THR A 55 -3.26 -2.21 -2.66
N LEU A 56 -3.31 -2.04 -3.98
CA LEU A 56 -3.85 -0.81 -4.58
C LEU A 56 -5.34 -0.63 -4.32
N ALA A 57 -6.12 -1.71 -4.32
CA ALA A 57 -7.54 -1.65 -3.98
C ALA A 57 -7.75 -1.26 -2.51
N GLU A 58 -6.99 -1.83 -1.59
CA GLU A 58 -7.01 -1.48 -0.16
C GLU A 58 -6.64 -0.01 0.07
N ILE A 59 -5.57 0.48 -0.58
CA ILE A 59 -5.16 1.89 -0.47
C ILE A 59 -6.27 2.82 -0.97
N LYS A 60 -6.91 2.48 -2.11
CA LYS A 60 -8.01 3.29 -2.66
C LYS A 60 -9.21 3.29 -1.73
N ALA A 61 -9.61 2.14 -1.20
CA ALA A 61 -10.73 2.06 -0.26
C ALA A 61 -10.48 2.91 0.99
N LYS A 62 -9.28 2.81 1.59
CA LYS A 62 -8.88 3.62 2.75
C LYS A 62 -8.87 5.12 2.45
N ARG A 63 -8.37 5.51 1.26
CA ARG A 63 -8.40 6.90 0.80
C ARG A 63 -9.84 7.40 0.65
N ASP A 64 -10.68 6.67 -0.07
CA ASP A 64 -12.04 7.10 -0.38
C ASP A 64 -12.88 7.23 0.89
N PHE A 65 -12.70 6.31 1.83
CA PHE A 65 -13.26 6.43 3.17
C PHE A 65 -12.80 7.70 3.89
N LEU A 66 -11.48 7.95 3.94
CA LEU A 66 -10.93 9.12 4.63
C LEU A 66 -11.44 10.42 4.01
N ILE A 67 -11.46 10.52 2.67
CA ILE A 67 -11.99 11.71 1.98
C ILE A 67 -13.48 11.89 2.28
N GLY A 68 -14.29 10.84 2.21
CA GLY A 68 -15.72 10.93 2.53
C GLY A 68 -15.98 11.33 3.99
N TYR A 69 -15.21 10.80 4.94
CA TYR A 69 -15.27 11.21 6.33
C TYR A 69 -14.96 12.72 6.49
N LEU A 70 -13.94 13.22 5.78
CA LEU A 70 -13.58 14.63 5.83
C LEU A 70 -14.68 15.51 5.25
N GLU A 71 -15.19 15.18 4.07
CA GLU A 71 -16.28 15.92 3.43
C GLU A 71 -17.49 16.03 4.36
N HIS A 72 -17.94 14.91 4.93
CA HIS A 72 -19.06 14.91 5.89
C HIS A 72 -18.78 15.72 7.16
N SER A 73 -17.59 15.60 7.74
CA SER A 73 -17.23 16.35 8.95
C SER A 73 -17.19 17.87 8.70
N PHE A 74 -16.75 18.29 7.51
CA PHE A 74 -16.76 19.71 7.16
C PHE A 74 -18.18 20.22 6.86
N ASP A 75 -19.00 19.44 6.15
CA ASP A 75 -20.39 19.79 5.85
C ASP A 75 -21.22 19.93 7.13
N GLU A 76 -21.14 18.96 8.04
CA GLU A 76 -21.86 19.00 9.31
C GLU A 76 -21.42 20.21 10.16
N ARG A 77 -20.13 20.54 10.15
CA ARG A 77 -19.63 21.75 10.83
C ARG A 77 -20.21 23.02 10.22
N ALA A 78 -20.36 23.09 8.89
CA ALA A 78 -20.97 24.24 8.23
C ALA A 78 -22.43 24.41 8.68
N ASP A 79 -23.21 23.33 8.69
CA ASP A 79 -24.60 23.31 9.15
C ASP A 79 -24.73 23.68 10.63
N ASN A 80 -23.82 23.18 11.47
CA ASN A 80 -23.77 23.52 12.90
C ASN A 80 -23.44 25.01 13.11
N PHE A 81 -22.49 25.58 12.38
CA PHE A 81 -22.22 27.03 12.43
C PHE A 81 -23.44 27.84 11.99
N GLN A 82 -24.08 27.46 10.88
CA GLN A 82 -25.27 28.15 10.38
C GLN A 82 -26.40 28.15 11.42
N SER A 83 -26.64 27.01 12.06
CA SER A 83 -27.64 26.85 13.11
C SER A 83 -27.32 27.71 14.34
N LEU A 84 -26.05 27.75 14.76
CA LEU A 84 -25.63 28.60 15.88
C LEU A 84 -25.78 30.10 15.57
N PHE A 85 -25.47 30.53 14.35
CA PHE A 85 -25.67 31.93 13.94
C PHE A 85 -27.16 32.31 13.89
N GLN A 86 -28.06 31.41 13.47
CA GLN A 86 -29.50 31.65 13.56
C GLN A 86 -29.96 31.86 15.01
N VAL A 87 -29.41 31.10 15.97
CA VAL A 87 -29.69 31.29 17.40
C VAL A 87 -29.16 32.64 17.90
N VAL A 88 -27.99 33.08 17.44
CA VAL A 88 -27.45 34.42 17.73
C VAL A 88 -28.39 35.51 17.23
N ASP A 89 -28.83 35.43 15.98
CA ASP A 89 -29.76 36.41 15.37
C ASP A 89 -31.09 36.48 16.14
N GLN A 90 -31.61 35.32 16.56
CA GLN A 90 -32.82 35.22 17.36
C GLN A 90 -32.64 35.81 18.76
N ALA A 91 -31.50 35.58 19.40
CA ALA A 91 -31.19 36.11 20.72
C ALA A 91 -31.04 37.65 20.69
N ILE A 92 -30.43 38.20 19.63
CA ILE A 92 -30.35 39.65 19.39
C ILE A 92 -31.76 40.22 19.21
N SER A 93 -32.57 39.62 18.34
CA SER A 93 -33.92 40.10 18.03
C SER A 93 -34.87 40.05 19.22
N SER A 94 -34.67 39.10 20.14
CA SER A 94 -35.49 38.94 21.35
C SER A 94 -34.93 39.67 22.59
N GLY A 95 -33.75 40.31 22.49
CA GLY A 95 -33.09 40.94 23.63
C GLY A 95 -32.63 39.95 24.71
N ASN A 96 -32.53 38.65 24.38
CA ASN A 96 -32.18 37.61 25.33
C ASN A 96 -30.65 37.48 25.46
N ASN A 97 -30.07 38.34 26.30
CA ASN A 97 -28.62 38.38 26.53
C ASN A 97 -28.04 37.06 27.08
N GLN A 98 -28.84 36.27 27.82
CA GLN A 98 -28.38 34.97 28.32
C GLN A 98 -28.22 33.97 27.16
N GLN A 99 -29.20 33.89 26.27
CA GLN A 99 -29.13 33.03 25.08
C GLN A 99 -28.02 33.48 24.13
N LEU A 100 -27.84 34.79 23.96
CA LEU A 100 -26.75 35.35 23.15
C LEU A 100 -25.38 34.91 23.67
N GLY A 101 -25.16 35.01 24.99
CA GLY A 101 -23.91 34.57 25.60
C GLY A 101 -23.64 33.08 25.38
N LEU A 102 -24.64 32.23 25.60
CA LEU A 102 -24.52 30.78 25.39
C LEU A 102 -24.22 30.43 23.92
N ALA A 103 -24.92 31.06 22.97
CA ALA A 103 -24.72 30.82 21.55
C ALA A 103 -23.30 31.23 21.09
N LEU A 104 -22.81 32.40 21.53
CA LEU A 104 -21.46 32.85 21.23
C LEU A 104 -20.38 31.94 21.84
N SER A 105 -20.60 31.46 23.08
CA SER A 105 -19.71 30.46 23.69
C SER A 105 -19.66 29.17 22.87
N ALA A 106 -20.80 28.66 22.43
CA ALA A 106 -20.87 27.45 21.59
C ALA A 106 -20.16 27.65 20.24
N VAL A 107 -20.30 28.82 19.59
CA VAL A 107 -19.55 29.15 18.36
C VAL A 107 -18.04 29.10 18.59
N VAL A 108 -17.57 29.68 19.70
CA VAL A 108 -16.13 29.67 20.05
C VAL A 108 -15.65 28.25 20.37
N GLU A 109 -16.44 27.44 21.06
CA GLU A 109 -16.10 26.04 21.34
C GLU A 109 -16.01 25.20 20.06
N LEU A 110 -16.96 25.34 19.15
CA LEU A 110 -16.93 24.67 17.84
C LEU A 110 -15.74 25.15 16.99
N ALA A 111 -15.43 26.44 17.02
CA ALA A 111 -14.26 27.00 16.32
C ALA A 111 -12.93 26.48 16.90
N LYS A 112 -12.87 26.19 18.20
CA LYS A 112 -11.70 25.59 18.87
C LYS A 112 -11.56 24.09 18.62
N SER A 113 -12.64 23.40 18.28
CA SER A 113 -12.60 21.96 18.03
C SER A 113 -11.99 21.68 16.65
N SER A 114 -11.11 20.67 16.59
CA SER A 114 -10.55 20.20 15.33
C SER A 114 -11.55 19.28 14.60
N PRO A 115 -11.78 19.43 13.28
CA PRO A 115 -12.54 18.45 12.50
C PRO A 115 -11.84 17.07 12.48
N PHE A 116 -10.54 17.05 12.79
CA PHE A 116 -9.74 15.83 12.88
C PHE A 116 -9.66 15.27 14.30
N LYS A 117 -10.50 15.72 15.24
CA LYS A 117 -10.44 15.25 16.64
C LYS A 117 -10.61 13.73 16.78
N ASN A 118 -11.40 13.10 15.90
CA ASN A 118 -11.56 11.65 15.89
C ASN A 118 -10.46 10.94 15.09
N LEU A 119 -9.63 11.69 14.34
CA LEU A 119 -8.51 11.19 13.55
C LEU A 119 -7.13 11.50 14.17
N THR A 120 -7.09 12.05 15.39
CA THR A 120 -5.82 12.46 16.02
C THR A 120 -4.87 11.30 16.31
N ASP A 121 -5.38 10.07 16.40
CA ASP A 121 -4.56 8.88 16.52
C ASP A 121 -4.62 8.03 15.26
N LEU A 122 -3.60 8.18 14.43
CA LEU A 122 -3.43 7.41 13.18
C LEU A 122 -3.34 5.90 13.42
N SER A 123 -2.92 5.45 14.61
CA SER A 123 -2.88 4.03 14.93
C SER A 123 -4.28 3.47 15.19
N THR A 124 -5.13 4.23 15.88
CA THR A 124 -6.56 3.92 16.07
C THR A 124 -7.31 3.98 14.73
N VAL A 125 -7.05 4.99 13.91
CA VAL A 125 -7.66 5.10 12.56
C VAL A 125 -7.26 3.91 11.69
N LYS A 126 -6.00 3.49 11.73
CA LYS A 126 -5.54 2.30 11.01
C LYS A 126 -6.26 1.04 11.50
N ALA A 127 -6.37 0.85 12.81
CA ALA A 127 -7.08 -0.30 13.38
C ALA A 127 -8.56 -0.33 12.96
N ALA A 128 -9.24 0.83 12.98
CA ALA A 128 -10.63 0.95 12.55
C ALA A 128 -10.81 0.75 11.04
N LEU A 129 -9.83 1.14 10.21
CA LEU A 129 -9.82 0.86 8.76
C LEU A 129 -9.53 -0.60 8.42
N ASP A 130 -8.85 -1.32 9.31
CA ASP A 130 -8.55 -2.74 9.18
C ASP A 130 -9.71 -3.62 9.73
N ASP A 131 -10.68 -3.02 10.43
CA ASP A 131 -11.88 -3.66 10.98
C ASP A 131 -13.11 -3.41 10.08
N PRO A 132 -13.61 -4.42 9.36
CA PRO A 132 -14.76 -4.27 8.46
C PRO A 132 -16.10 -4.01 9.19
N ASP A 133 -16.20 -4.27 10.49
CA ASP A 133 -17.41 -4.09 11.29
C ASP A 133 -17.38 -2.80 12.12
N HIS A 134 -16.35 -1.96 11.95
CA HIS A 134 -16.20 -0.73 12.72
C HIS A 134 -17.28 0.31 12.40
N VAL A 135 -18.04 0.71 13.42
CA VAL A 135 -19.05 1.76 13.33
C VAL A 135 -18.45 3.10 13.76
N TRP A 136 -18.47 4.07 12.85
CA TRP A 136 -18.02 5.43 13.14
C TRP A 136 -19.19 6.28 13.65
N GLU A 137 -19.04 6.88 14.83
CA GLU A 137 -19.96 7.90 15.36
C GLU A 137 -19.51 9.28 14.88
N PHE A 138 -20.46 10.07 14.36
CA PHE A 138 -20.26 11.42 13.83
C PHE A 138 -20.74 12.45 14.85
#